data_AF-A0A3D5S7I2-F1
#
_entry.id   AF-A0A3D5S7I2-F1
#
_cell.length_a   1.000
_cell.length_b   1.000
_cell.length_c   1.000
_cell.angle_alpha   90.00
_cell.angle_beta   90.00
_cell.angle_gamma   90.00
#
_symmetry.space_group_name_H-M   'P 1'
#
loop_
_entity.id
_entity.type
_entity.pdbx_description
1 polymer ?
#
loop_
_entity_poly.entity_id
_entity_poly.type
_entity_poly.pdbx_seq_one_letter_code
_entity_poly.pdbx_strand_id
1 'polypeptide(L)'
;MNLKDFIKYLKLVKNKGFTLIELIMVIVILGILAAVALPKMSNILAKAELQTEKTVVNQIWAGCEEYSSNQIIENGSEAWPFNPLTVLGRTRAMIITLSLGVPDEDREWQFSLDAAGTPAILHQRPDNEIWYYTYDSTSFDLAEDPLRYIPE
;
A
#
# COMPACT_ATOMS: atom_id res chain seq x y z
N MET A 1 -45.11 29.18 37.99
CA MET A 1 -43.67 29.30 37.72
C MET A 1 -43.50 30.11 36.45
N ASN A 2 -42.94 31.33 36.53
CA ASN A 2 -42.86 32.25 35.39
C ASN A 2 -41.67 31.89 34.48
N LEU A 3 -41.76 32.20 33.18
CA LEU A 3 -40.66 32.06 32.21
C LEU A 3 -39.34 32.70 32.70
N LYS A 4 -39.42 33.82 33.42
CA LYS A 4 -38.26 34.47 34.06
C LYS A 4 -37.63 33.61 35.16
N ASP A 5 -38.44 32.86 35.91
CA ASP A 5 -37.97 31.94 36.94
C ASP A 5 -37.31 30.70 36.33
N PHE A 6 -37.86 30.20 35.21
CA PHE A 6 -37.31 29.07 34.47
C PHE A 6 -35.93 29.42 33.86
N ILE A 7 -35.81 30.59 33.23
CA ILE A 7 -34.54 31.09 32.70
C ILE A 7 -33.52 31.31 33.83
N LYS A 8 -33.96 31.78 35.00
CA LYS A 8 -33.11 31.92 36.19
C LYS A 8 -32.63 30.56 36.70
N TYR A 9 -33.50 29.55 36.73
CA TYR A 9 -33.14 28.18 37.11
C TYR A 9 -32.14 27.55 36.14
N LEU A 10 -32.33 27.74 34.82
CA LEU A 10 -31.38 27.28 33.80
C LEU A 10 -30.01 27.97 33.89
N LYS A 11 -29.96 29.25 34.30
CA LYS A 11 -28.69 29.96 34.57
C LYS A 11 -28.03 29.49 35.87
N LEU A 12 -28.79 29.11 36.90
CA LEU A 12 -28.25 28.57 38.16
C LEU A 12 -27.58 27.19 37.97
N VAL A 13 -28.02 26.39 37.00
CA VAL A 13 -27.44 25.08 36.69
C VAL A 13 -26.18 25.17 35.81
N LYS A 14 -25.87 26.33 35.21
CA LYS A 14 -24.85 26.47 34.15
C LYS A 14 -23.45 26.94 34.56
N ASN A 15 -23.14 27.03 35.87
CA ASN A 15 -21.86 27.57 36.35
C ASN A 15 -20.98 26.54 37.09
N LYS A 16 -21.05 25.26 36.74
CA LYS A 16 -20.03 24.29 37.13
C LYS A 16 -18.97 24.23 36.04
N GLY A 17 -17.87 24.97 36.22
CA GLY A 17 -16.68 24.82 35.38
C GLY A 17 -16.13 23.39 35.47
N PHE A 18 -15.60 22.87 34.36
CA PHE A 18 -14.92 21.57 34.34
C PHE A 18 -13.77 21.59 35.35
N THR A 19 -13.58 20.49 36.07
CA THR A 19 -12.48 20.38 37.02
C THR A 19 -11.18 20.04 36.28
N LEU A 20 -10.04 20.52 36.80
CA LEU A 20 -8.72 20.14 36.28
C LEU A 20 -8.52 18.61 36.32
N ILE A 21 -9.07 17.95 37.34
CA ILE A 21 -8.95 16.49 37.51
C ILE A 21 -9.72 15.72 36.44
N GLU A 22 -10.91 16.20 36.03
CA GLU A 22 -11.66 15.57 34.93
C GLU A 22 -10.88 15.66 33.61
N LEU A 23 -10.26 16.81 33.32
CA LEU A 23 -9.42 16.94 32.13
C LEU A 23 -8.19 16.02 32.18
N ILE A 24 -7.54 15.92 33.35
CA ILE A 24 -6.39 15.04 33.55
C ILE A 24 -6.77 13.56 33.39
N MET A 25 -7.92 13.13 33.91
CA MET A 25 -8.39 11.75 33.74
C MET A 25 -8.62 11.42 32.26
N VAL A 26 -9.21 12.34 31.49
CA VAL A 26 -9.46 12.15 30.05
C VAL A 26 -8.15 11.99 29.27
N ILE A 27 -7.15 12.85 29.50
CA ILE A 27 -5.86 12.73 28.81
C ILE A 27 -5.12 11.45 29.20
N VAL A 28 -5.24 10.98 30.45
CA VAL A 28 -4.64 9.72 30.90
C VAL A 28 -5.29 8.53 30.18
N ILE A 29 -6.62 8.51 30.10
CA ILE A 29 -7.35 7.46 29.38
C ILE A 29 -6.98 7.48 27.88
N LEU A 30 -6.96 8.67 27.25
CA LEU A 30 -6.54 8.81 25.86
C LEU A 30 -5.09 8.38 25.64
N GLY A 31 -4.19 8.65 26.59
CA GLY A 31 -2.79 8.22 26.53
C GLY A 31 -2.65 6.69 26.55
N ILE A 32 -3.40 6.01 27.41
CA ILE A 32 -3.41 4.53 27.47
C ILE A 32 -3.98 3.95 26.17
N LEU A 33 -5.11 4.49 25.69
CA LEU A 33 -5.72 4.04 24.43
C LEU A 33 -4.78 4.23 23.22
N ALA A 34 -4.10 5.37 23.14
CA ALA A 34 -3.15 5.67 22.07
C ALA A 34 -1.94 4.71 22.09
N ALA A 35 -1.39 4.43 23.27
CA ALA A 35 -0.25 3.53 23.43
C ALA A 35 -0.54 2.11 22.91
N VAL A 36 -1.77 1.62 23.07
CA VAL A 36 -2.19 0.30 22.56
C VAL A 36 -2.56 0.33 21.07
N ALA A 37 -3.16 1.44 20.60
CA ALA A 37 -3.65 1.55 19.23
C ALA A 37 -2.53 1.71 18.18
N LEU A 38 -1.52 2.54 18.47
CA LEU A 38 -0.42 2.86 17.53
C LEU A 38 0.34 1.63 16.99
N PRO A 39 0.85 0.70 17.83
CA PRO A 39 1.61 -0.45 17.31
C PRO A 39 0.75 -1.39 16.47
N LYS A 40 -0.54 -1.54 16.80
CA LYS A 40 -1.48 -2.33 16.01
C LYS A 40 -1.73 -1.71 14.63
N MET A 41 -1.81 -0.38 14.55
CA MET A 41 -2.11 0.34 13.32
C MET A 41 -0.99 0.21 12.28
N SER A 42 0.28 0.27 12.69
CA SER A 42 1.43 0.08 11.79
C SER A 42 1.39 -1.28 11.07
N ASN A 43 1.11 -2.36 11.80
CA ASN A 43 0.98 -3.69 11.21
C ASN A 43 -0.18 -3.81 10.23
N ILE A 44 -1.28 -3.08 10.45
CA ILE A 44 -2.45 -3.09 9.56
C ILE A 44 -2.10 -2.39 8.25
N LEU A 45 -1.42 -1.25 8.31
CA LEU A 45 -0.99 -0.50 7.12
C LEU A 45 -0.03 -1.32 6.27
N ALA A 46 1.01 -1.92 6.88
CA ALA A 46 1.95 -2.78 6.15
C ALA A 46 1.26 -3.97 5.45
N LYS A 47 0.28 -4.59 6.10
CA LYS A 47 -0.52 -5.67 5.47
C LYS A 47 -1.43 -5.17 4.36
N ALA A 48 -2.00 -3.98 4.50
CA ALA A 48 -2.84 -3.38 3.47
C ALA A 48 -2.04 -3.03 2.22
N GLU A 49 -0.81 -2.51 2.38
CA GLU A 49 0.11 -2.26 1.27
C GLU A 49 0.50 -3.57 0.58
N LEU A 50 0.94 -4.60 1.34
CA LEU A 50 1.25 -5.92 0.77
C LEU A 50 0.07 -6.53 -0.01
N GLN A 51 -1.16 -6.40 0.50
CA GLN A 51 -2.34 -6.92 -0.19
C GLN A 51 -2.63 -6.16 -1.50
N THR A 52 -2.35 -4.85 -1.52
CA THR A 52 -2.48 -4.02 -2.72
C THR A 52 -1.43 -4.42 -3.75
N GLU A 53 -0.17 -4.60 -3.33
CA GLU A 53 0.92 -5.09 -4.18
C GLU A 53 0.60 -6.45 -4.79
N LYS A 54 0.14 -7.41 -3.98
CA LYS A 54 -0.29 -8.72 -4.48
C LYS A 54 -1.41 -8.62 -5.51
N THR A 55 -2.32 -7.66 -5.35
CA THR A 55 -3.38 -7.43 -6.34
C THR A 55 -2.79 -6.95 -7.67
N VAL A 56 -1.80 -6.06 -7.64
CA VAL A 56 -1.08 -5.60 -8.85
C VAL A 56 -0.30 -6.75 -9.49
N VAL A 57 0.44 -7.53 -8.71
CA VAL A 57 1.19 -8.70 -9.23
C VAL A 57 0.25 -9.73 -9.85
N ASN A 58 -0.91 -9.99 -9.25
CA ASN A 58 -1.92 -10.87 -9.85
C ASN A 58 -2.51 -10.31 -11.15
N GLN A 59 -2.62 -8.99 -11.29
CA GLN A 59 -3.00 -8.36 -12.56
C GLN A 59 -1.91 -8.52 -13.61
N ILE A 60 -0.64 -8.40 -13.22
CA ILE A 60 0.51 -8.66 -14.09
C ILE A 60 0.50 -10.12 -14.54
N TRP A 61 0.29 -11.08 -13.63
CA TRP A 61 0.16 -12.49 -13.95
C TRP A 61 -0.92 -12.72 -15.02
N ALA A 62 -2.14 -12.24 -14.76
CA ALA A 62 -3.26 -12.42 -15.68
C ALA A 62 -2.99 -11.76 -17.04
N GLY A 63 -2.36 -10.59 -17.07
CA GLY A 63 -1.98 -9.92 -18.31
C GLY A 63 -0.87 -10.64 -19.08
N CYS A 64 0.06 -11.31 -18.39
CA CYS A 64 1.10 -12.13 -19.03
C CYS A 64 0.49 -13.41 -19.64
N GLU A 65 -0.48 -14.03 -18.99
CA GLU A 65 -1.26 -15.15 -19.52
C GLU A 65 -2.05 -14.74 -20.78
N GLU A 66 -2.70 -13.57 -20.74
CA GLU A 66 -3.39 -13.02 -21.92
C GLU A 66 -2.42 -12.74 -23.06
N TYR A 67 -1.25 -12.15 -22.76
CA TYR A 67 -0.19 -11.93 -23.74
C TYR A 67 0.24 -13.25 -24.40
N SER A 68 0.50 -14.28 -23.59
CA SER A 68 0.91 -15.60 -24.06
C SER A 68 -0.16 -16.26 -24.95
N SER A 69 -1.43 -16.19 -24.54
CA SER A 69 -2.56 -16.67 -25.35
C SER A 69 -2.58 -16.03 -26.75
N ASN A 70 -2.34 -14.71 -26.83
CA ASN A 70 -2.25 -14.00 -28.11
C ASN A 70 -1.03 -14.44 -28.93
N GLN A 71 0.12 -14.68 -28.29
CA GLN A 71 1.33 -15.18 -28.98
C GLN A 71 1.13 -16.56 -29.60
N ILE A 72 0.39 -17.45 -28.94
CA ILE A 72 0.05 -18.78 -29.50
C ILE A 72 -0.80 -18.62 -30.78
N ILE A 73 -1.73 -17.67 -30.78
CA ILE A 73 -2.61 -17.43 -31.94
C ILE A 73 -1.82 -16.82 -33.10
N GLU A 74 -0.95 -15.84 -32.83
CA GLU A 74 -0.23 -15.06 -33.85
C GLU A 74 1.00 -15.80 -34.39
N ASN A 75 1.80 -16.38 -33.50
CA ASN A 75 3.13 -16.92 -33.80
C ASN A 75 3.22 -18.45 -33.63
N GLY A 76 2.16 -19.09 -33.11
CA GLY A 76 2.12 -20.55 -32.94
C GLY A 76 3.02 -21.08 -31.81
N SER A 77 3.55 -20.20 -30.96
CA SER A 77 4.40 -20.56 -29.82
C SER A 77 4.04 -19.74 -28.59
N GLU A 78 4.18 -20.36 -27.43
CA GLU A 78 4.05 -19.70 -26.14
C GLU A 78 5.23 -18.74 -25.91
N ALA A 79 4.93 -17.52 -25.47
CA ALA A 79 5.95 -16.52 -25.14
C ALA A 79 5.37 -15.47 -24.18
N TRP A 80 6.23 -14.92 -23.33
CA TRP A 80 5.86 -13.91 -22.34
C TRP A 80 6.57 -12.58 -22.60
N PRO A 81 6.00 -11.47 -22.11
CA PRO A 81 6.59 -10.16 -22.37
C PRO A 81 7.95 -10.03 -21.71
N PHE A 82 8.90 -9.40 -22.39
CA PHE A 82 10.23 -9.13 -21.81
C PHE A 82 10.13 -8.28 -20.52
N ASN A 83 9.31 -7.23 -20.55
CA ASN A 83 8.99 -6.43 -19.38
C ASN A 83 7.53 -6.73 -18.99
N PRO A 84 7.29 -7.39 -17.84
CA PRO A 84 5.94 -7.80 -17.45
C PRO A 84 5.02 -6.62 -17.13
N LEU A 85 5.56 -5.42 -16.83
CA LEU A 85 4.75 -4.22 -16.56
C LEU A 85 4.00 -3.70 -17.79
N THR A 86 4.37 -4.13 -19.00
CA THR A 86 3.69 -3.69 -20.23
C THR A 86 2.24 -4.16 -20.30
N VAL A 87 1.87 -5.19 -19.55
CA VAL A 87 0.52 -5.78 -19.58
C VAL A 87 -0.50 -4.96 -18.78
N LEU A 88 -0.07 -4.09 -17.87
CA LEU A 88 -0.95 -3.29 -17.01
C LEU A 88 -1.68 -2.16 -17.76
N GLY A 89 -1.21 -1.80 -18.95
CA GLY A 89 -1.83 -0.74 -19.76
C GLY A 89 -1.90 0.59 -19.02
N ARG A 90 -3.11 1.17 -18.90
CA ARG A 90 -3.34 2.44 -18.21
C ARG A 90 -3.76 2.21 -16.76
N THR A 91 -3.01 2.79 -15.84
CA THR A 91 -3.26 2.66 -14.41
C THR A 91 -3.74 3.99 -13.80
N ARG A 92 -4.30 3.92 -12.58
CA ARG A 92 -4.66 5.10 -11.77
C ARG A 92 -3.97 5.00 -10.42
N ALA A 93 -3.47 6.12 -9.92
CA ALA A 93 -2.86 6.25 -8.58
C ALA A 93 -1.58 5.40 -8.33
N MET A 94 -1.01 4.79 -9.37
CA MET A 94 0.30 4.13 -9.35
C MET A 94 1.16 4.69 -10.49
N ILE A 95 2.46 4.78 -10.27
CA ILE A 95 3.43 5.21 -11.27
C ILE A 95 4.04 3.94 -11.86
N ILE A 96 4.00 3.80 -13.19
CA ILE A 96 4.60 2.66 -13.90
C ILE A 96 5.67 3.21 -14.82
N THR A 97 6.92 2.86 -14.56
CA THR A 97 8.06 3.22 -15.39
C THR A 97 8.50 2.02 -16.20
N LEU A 98 8.43 2.14 -17.53
CA LEU A 98 8.74 1.03 -18.44
C LEU A 98 10.22 0.98 -18.85
N SER A 99 11.00 2.03 -18.56
CA SER A 99 12.45 1.95 -18.67
C SER A 99 13.01 1.03 -17.60
N LEU A 100 14.07 0.30 -17.93
CA LEU A 100 14.72 -0.59 -16.99
C LEU A 100 15.41 0.20 -15.87
N GLY A 101 15.31 -0.27 -14.63
CA GLY A 101 15.96 0.38 -13.49
C GLY A 101 15.32 0.04 -12.15
N VAL A 102 15.70 0.83 -11.14
CA VAL A 102 15.18 0.76 -9.78
C VAL A 102 14.31 1.99 -9.55
N PRO A 103 13.10 1.84 -8.98
CA PRO A 103 12.22 2.97 -8.69
C PRO A 103 12.91 4.04 -7.85
N ASP A 104 12.60 5.31 -8.11
CA ASP A 104 13.12 6.47 -7.38
C ASP A 104 12.01 7.34 -6.76
N GLU A 105 10.75 7.08 -7.10
CA GLU A 105 9.59 7.75 -6.53
C GLU A 105 8.67 6.83 -5.72
N ASP A 106 7.99 7.39 -4.72
CA ASP A 106 7.03 6.64 -3.91
C ASP A 106 5.85 6.17 -4.77
N ARG A 107 5.46 4.91 -4.58
CA ARG A 107 4.39 4.19 -5.32
C ARG A 107 4.73 3.89 -6.78
N GLU A 108 5.99 4.00 -7.15
CA GLU A 108 6.46 3.61 -8.47
C GLU A 108 6.71 2.11 -8.56
N TRP A 109 6.41 1.57 -9.73
CA TRP A 109 6.77 0.24 -10.17
C TRP A 109 7.72 0.33 -11.36
N GLN A 110 8.80 -0.43 -11.31
CA GLN A 110 9.78 -0.48 -12.38
C GLN A 110 10.35 -1.89 -12.52
N PHE A 111 10.73 -2.26 -13.75
CA PHE A 111 11.34 -3.56 -14.02
C PHE A 111 12.87 -3.41 -14.10
N SER A 112 13.60 -4.31 -13.45
CA SER A 112 15.06 -4.40 -13.56
C SER A 112 15.46 -5.81 -14.01
N LEU A 113 16.62 -5.92 -14.64
CA LEU A 113 17.21 -7.20 -15.04
C LEU A 113 18.21 -7.73 -14.01
N ASP A 114 18.79 -6.83 -13.21
CA ASP A 114 20.02 -7.08 -12.47
C ASP A 114 20.01 -6.54 -11.04
N ALA A 115 19.12 -5.61 -10.69
CA ALA A 115 19.07 -5.03 -9.35
C ALA A 115 18.94 -6.11 -8.25
N ALA A 116 18.06 -7.09 -8.44
CA ALA A 116 17.90 -8.20 -7.49
C ALA A 116 18.85 -9.39 -7.75
N GLY A 117 19.86 -9.23 -8.61
CA GLY A 117 20.67 -10.31 -9.16
C GLY A 117 19.95 -11.21 -10.18
N THR A 118 18.66 -10.95 -10.41
CA THR A 118 17.78 -11.63 -11.35
C THR A 118 16.74 -10.62 -11.87
N PRO A 119 16.11 -10.86 -13.03
CA PRO A 119 15.04 -10.00 -13.48
C PRO A 119 13.89 -9.98 -12.48
N ALA A 120 13.42 -8.78 -12.17
CA ALA A 120 12.46 -8.57 -11.11
C ALA A 120 11.66 -7.28 -11.33
N ILE A 121 10.42 -7.32 -10.87
CA ILE A 121 9.55 -6.16 -10.76
C ILE A 121 9.79 -5.55 -9.39
N LEU A 122 10.23 -4.30 -9.34
CA LEU A 122 10.47 -3.56 -8.11
C LEU A 122 9.33 -2.56 -7.87
N HIS A 123 9.02 -2.36 -6.60
CA HIS A 123 8.05 -1.38 -6.13
C HIS A 123 8.62 -0.60 -4.94
N GLN A 124 8.56 0.74 -5.00
CA GLN A 124 8.90 1.59 -3.87
C GLN A 124 7.64 1.95 -3.07
N ARG A 125 7.63 1.55 -1.80
CA ARG A 125 6.56 1.87 -0.85
C ARG A 125 6.66 3.33 -0.35
N PRO A 126 5.59 3.87 0.27
CA PRO A 126 5.60 5.24 0.82
C PRO A 126 6.59 5.51 1.97
N ASP A 127 7.26 4.48 2.48
CA ASP A 127 8.32 4.57 3.48
C ASP A 127 9.73 4.49 2.87
N ASN A 128 9.83 4.66 1.54
CA ASN A 128 11.05 4.53 0.73
C ASN A 128 11.67 3.13 0.75
N GLU A 129 11.00 2.12 1.32
CA GLU A 129 11.46 0.74 1.18
C GLU A 129 11.11 0.21 -0.21
N ILE A 130 12.09 -0.42 -0.86
CA ILE A 130 11.91 -1.07 -2.15
C ILE A 130 11.76 -2.57 -1.93
N TRP A 131 10.75 -3.13 -2.55
CA TRP A 131 10.43 -4.55 -2.53
C TRP A 131 10.32 -5.05 -3.95
N TYR A 132 10.64 -6.32 -4.18
CA TYR A 132 10.65 -6.88 -5.52
C TYR A 132 10.04 -8.27 -5.61
N TYR A 133 9.52 -8.58 -6.80
CA TYR A 133 9.01 -9.88 -7.20
C TYR A 133 9.87 -10.39 -8.34
N THR A 134 10.47 -11.57 -8.19
CA THR A 134 11.28 -12.17 -9.26
C THR A 134 10.40 -12.51 -10.44
N TYR A 135 10.93 -12.34 -11.64
CA TYR A 135 10.22 -12.62 -12.88
C TYR A 135 11.17 -13.29 -13.88
N ASP A 136 10.74 -14.41 -14.47
CA ASP A 136 11.42 -15.08 -15.56
C ASP A 136 10.48 -15.21 -16.75
N SER A 137 10.78 -14.50 -17.84
CA SER A 137 10.01 -14.56 -19.08
C SER A 137 10.25 -15.81 -19.92
N THR A 138 11.30 -16.59 -19.61
CA THR A 138 11.66 -17.79 -20.38
C THR A 138 10.88 -19.02 -19.94
N SER A 139 10.62 -19.16 -18.63
CA SER A 139 9.84 -20.26 -18.05
C SER A 139 8.49 -19.83 -17.49
N PHE A 140 8.18 -18.54 -17.55
CA PHE A 140 7.06 -17.90 -16.85
C PHE A 140 6.99 -18.25 -15.37
N ASP A 141 7.94 -17.70 -14.64
CA ASP A 141 7.90 -17.70 -13.19
C ASP A 141 7.74 -16.27 -12.70
N LEU A 142 6.77 -16.03 -11.81
CA LEU A 142 6.53 -14.75 -11.18
C LEU A 142 6.25 -15.00 -9.70
N ALA A 143 7.09 -14.46 -8.83
CA ALA A 143 6.96 -14.68 -7.39
C ALA A 143 5.63 -14.14 -6.86
N GLU A 144 5.00 -14.88 -5.95
CA GLU A 144 3.78 -14.45 -5.24
C GLU A 144 4.06 -13.54 -4.04
N ASP A 145 5.24 -13.71 -3.43
CA ASP A 145 5.66 -13.00 -2.23
C ASP A 145 6.87 -12.12 -2.55
N PRO A 146 6.87 -10.86 -2.06
CA PRO A 146 7.96 -9.95 -2.34
C PRO A 146 9.16 -10.20 -1.42
N LEU A 147 10.34 -9.89 -1.93
CA LEU A 147 11.57 -9.81 -1.17
C LEU A 147 12.01 -8.36 -1.02
N ARG A 148 12.62 -8.03 0.12
CA ARG A 148 13.15 -6.69 0.34
C ARG A 148 14.38 -6.47 -0.54
N TYR A 149 14.38 -5.40 -1.32
CA TYR A 149 15.55 -4.96 -2.04
C TYR A 149 16.54 -4.29 -1.08
N ILE A 150 17.80 -4.71 -1.15
CA ILE A 150 18.90 -4.09 -0.42
C ILE A 150 19.93 -3.75 -1.49
N PRO A 151 20.24 -2.46 -1.71
CA PRO A 151 21.29 -2.09 -2.65
C PRO A 151 22.63 -2.66 -2.17
N GLU A 152 23.41 -3.23 -3.10
CA GLU A 152 24.78 -3.72 -2.86
C GLU A 152 25.76 -2.60 -2.46
#